data_AF-A0A4R3UTA1-F1
#
_entry.id   AF-A0A4R3UTA1-F1
#
_cell.length_a   1.000
_cell.length_b   1.000
_cell.length_c   1.000
_cell.angle_alpha   90.00
_cell.angle_beta   90.00
_cell.angle_gamma   90.00
#
_symmetry.space_group_name_H-M   'P 1'
#
loop_
_entity.id
_entity.type
_entity.pdbx_description
1 polymer ?
#
loop_
_entity_poly.entity_id
_entity_poly.type
_entity_poly.pdbx_seq_one_letter_code
_entity_poly.pdbx_strand_id
1 'polypeptide(L)'
;MDFPKSVPGVGLVGGRFVNEDAATGQLGSLIPAEWGNSLMDELFAVFVAAGIEPEESDTTQLLQAIRGVSLPIYPSAPAMNVGPIVYALDRQQILHWQTIGSFTGYASPEVGKFTWGTSIAARPYEENAIGQTIDRTLPKYAALVAWAEVNGHMQTSGAWVKGAFHFASLGGNSVRMPDLRDQFIRATGTDVDTANARQLGSAQKDAMERIYGQVGGVLRSNAA
;
A
#
# COMPACT_ATOMS: atom_id res chain seq x y z
N MET A 1 -26.70 -17.57 -14.77
CA MET A 1 -27.80 -18.25 -15.53
C MET A 1 -29.15 -17.51 -15.47
N ASP A 2 -30.13 -17.84 -16.33
CA ASP A 2 -31.55 -17.40 -16.26
C ASP A 2 -32.47 -18.54 -15.75
N PHE A 3 -33.74 -18.26 -15.41
CA PHE A 3 -34.72 -19.28 -15.01
C PHE A 3 -34.97 -20.34 -16.11
N PRO A 4 -35.36 -21.59 -15.76
CA PRO A 4 -35.50 -22.70 -16.72
C PRO A 4 -36.78 -22.62 -17.57
N LYS A 5 -36.96 -21.50 -18.29
CA LYS A 5 -38.15 -21.19 -19.12
C LYS A 5 -38.36 -22.16 -20.29
N SER A 6 -37.30 -22.84 -20.72
CA SER A 6 -37.35 -23.85 -21.79
C SER A 6 -37.87 -25.20 -21.32
N VAL A 7 -37.96 -25.46 -20.01
CA VAL A 7 -38.43 -26.73 -19.46
C VAL A 7 -39.96 -26.76 -19.52
N PRO A 8 -40.58 -27.70 -20.26
CA PRO A 8 -42.03 -27.81 -20.32
C PRO A 8 -42.61 -28.08 -18.93
N GLY A 9 -43.71 -27.40 -18.59
CA GLY A 9 -44.39 -27.60 -17.30
C GLY A 9 -43.62 -27.07 -16.09
N VAL A 10 -42.60 -26.23 -16.27
CA VAL A 10 -41.79 -25.66 -15.18
C VAL A 10 -42.57 -24.79 -14.19
N GLY A 11 -43.78 -24.35 -14.54
CA GLY A 11 -44.69 -23.65 -13.62
C GLY A 11 -44.22 -22.26 -13.18
N LEU A 12 -43.44 -21.55 -14.01
CA LEU A 12 -43.00 -20.18 -13.73
C LEU A 12 -44.16 -19.18 -13.95
N VAL A 13 -44.31 -18.20 -13.06
CA VAL A 13 -45.24 -17.08 -13.24
C VAL A 13 -44.46 -15.78 -13.33
N GLY A 14 -44.69 -15.00 -14.39
CA GLY A 14 -43.89 -13.80 -14.66
C GLY A 14 -42.40 -14.08 -14.85
N GLY A 15 -42.04 -15.31 -15.23
CA GLY A 15 -40.65 -15.73 -15.42
C GLY A 15 -39.87 -15.98 -14.12
N ARG A 16 -40.55 -16.18 -12.98
CA ARG A 16 -39.94 -16.50 -11.68
C ARG A 16 -40.55 -17.75 -11.05
N PHE A 17 -39.80 -18.36 -10.13
CA PHE A 17 -40.30 -19.46 -9.31
C PHE A 17 -41.46 -19.00 -8.43
N VAL A 18 -42.46 -19.85 -8.29
CA VAL A 18 -43.63 -19.65 -7.44
C VAL A 18 -43.91 -20.92 -6.65
N ASN A 19 -44.42 -20.76 -5.43
CA ASN A 19 -44.89 -21.89 -4.64
C ASN A 19 -46.20 -22.43 -5.20
N GLU A 20 -46.50 -23.66 -4.82
CA GLU A 20 -47.83 -24.23 -5.04
C GLU A 20 -48.88 -23.47 -4.20
N ASP A 21 -50.04 -23.23 -4.80
CA ASP A 21 -51.21 -22.68 -4.12
C ASP A 21 -52.44 -23.55 -4.44
N ALA A 22 -52.80 -24.37 -3.46
CA ALA A 22 -53.94 -25.28 -3.53
C ALA A 22 -55.30 -24.56 -3.58
N ALA A 23 -55.39 -23.31 -3.10
CA ALA A 23 -56.65 -22.55 -3.10
C ALA A 23 -57.01 -22.03 -4.49
N THR A 24 -56.00 -21.69 -5.29
CA THR A 24 -56.16 -21.23 -6.69
C THR A 24 -55.90 -22.32 -7.72
N GLY A 25 -55.42 -23.49 -7.29
CA GLY A 25 -55.04 -24.60 -8.18
C GLY A 25 -53.71 -24.35 -8.90
N GLN A 26 -52.91 -23.38 -8.45
CA GLN A 26 -51.62 -23.07 -9.04
C GLN A 26 -50.58 -24.09 -8.61
N LEU A 27 -50.01 -24.81 -9.57
CA LEU A 27 -48.91 -25.73 -9.32
C LEU A 27 -47.62 -24.96 -9.01
N GLY A 28 -46.83 -25.47 -8.07
CA GLY A 28 -45.51 -24.92 -7.76
C GLY A 28 -44.53 -25.07 -8.92
N SER A 29 -43.56 -24.18 -8.99
CA SER A 29 -42.53 -24.28 -10.02
C SER A 29 -41.63 -25.49 -9.80
N LEU A 30 -41.36 -26.22 -10.86
CA LEU A 30 -40.35 -27.27 -10.87
C LEU A 30 -38.96 -26.62 -10.85
N ILE A 31 -38.07 -27.14 -10.01
CA ILE A 31 -36.64 -26.80 -10.03
C ILE A 31 -35.90 -28.03 -10.61
N PRO A 32 -35.57 -28.04 -11.91
CA PRO A 32 -34.87 -29.17 -12.52
C PRO A 32 -33.49 -29.35 -11.90
N ALA A 33 -33.07 -30.60 -11.68
CA ALA A 33 -31.75 -30.90 -11.13
C ALA A 33 -30.62 -30.33 -12.00
N GLU A 34 -30.75 -30.40 -13.33
CA GLU A 34 -29.79 -29.81 -14.27
C GLU A 34 -29.61 -28.30 -14.06
N TRP A 35 -30.71 -27.57 -13.83
CA TRP A 35 -30.68 -26.14 -13.54
C TRP A 35 -30.10 -25.86 -12.14
N GLY A 36 -30.47 -26.64 -11.12
CA GLY A 36 -29.91 -26.50 -9.78
C GLY A 36 -28.40 -26.75 -9.74
N ASN A 37 -27.96 -27.82 -10.42
CA ASN A 37 -26.55 -28.17 -10.52
C ASN A 37 -25.75 -27.12 -11.29
N SER A 38 -26.26 -26.61 -12.42
CA SER A 38 -25.53 -25.58 -13.17
C SER A 38 -25.37 -24.27 -12.38
N LEU A 39 -26.30 -23.94 -11.46
CA LEU A 39 -26.13 -22.82 -10.53
C LEU A 39 -25.03 -23.09 -9.49
N MET A 40 -24.96 -24.32 -8.98
CA MET A 40 -23.87 -24.75 -8.09
C MET A 40 -22.52 -24.80 -8.81
N ASP A 41 -22.48 -25.26 -10.06
CA ASP A 41 -21.26 -25.27 -10.87
C ASP A 41 -20.74 -23.84 -11.14
N GLU A 42 -21.63 -22.88 -11.39
CA GLU A 42 -21.27 -21.45 -11.52
C GLU A 42 -20.65 -20.91 -10.22
N LEU A 43 -21.23 -21.30 -9.07
CA LEU A 43 -20.70 -20.94 -7.75
C LEU A 43 -19.33 -21.60 -7.47
N PHE A 44 -19.18 -22.89 -7.78
CA PHE A 44 -17.91 -23.60 -7.63
C PHE A 44 -16.83 -23.04 -8.53
N ALA A 45 -17.16 -22.64 -9.76
CA ALA A 45 -16.21 -21.96 -10.65
C ALA A 45 -15.68 -20.66 -10.02
N VAL A 46 -16.52 -19.90 -9.31
CA VAL A 46 -16.11 -18.70 -8.56
C VAL A 46 -15.18 -19.06 -7.40
N PHE A 47 -15.44 -20.16 -6.68
CA PHE A 47 -14.59 -20.60 -5.56
C PHE A 47 -13.22 -21.07 -6.06
N VAL A 48 -13.20 -21.88 -7.11
CA VAL A 48 -11.98 -22.35 -7.78
C VAL A 48 -11.17 -21.17 -8.30
N ALA A 49 -11.81 -20.17 -8.93
CA ALA A 49 -11.15 -18.94 -9.38
C ALA A 49 -10.53 -18.14 -8.22
N ALA A 50 -11.11 -18.24 -7.02
CA ALA A 50 -10.58 -17.65 -5.80
C ALA A 50 -9.53 -18.52 -5.09
N GLY A 51 -9.23 -19.72 -5.59
CA GLY A 51 -8.35 -20.70 -4.93
C GLY A 51 -8.95 -21.32 -3.67
N ILE A 52 -10.27 -21.35 -3.55
CA ILE A 52 -11.00 -21.94 -2.43
C ILE A 52 -11.55 -23.31 -2.84
N GLU A 53 -11.28 -24.33 -2.04
CA GLU A 53 -11.91 -25.64 -2.20
C GLU A 53 -13.34 -25.58 -1.65
N PRO A 54 -14.39 -25.91 -2.43
CA PRO A 54 -15.78 -25.90 -1.96
C PRO A 54 -15.98 -26.83 -0.75
N GLU A 55 -16.69 -26.34 0.27
CA GLU A 55 -16.94 -27.05 1.54
C GLU A 55 -18.38 -26.81 1.98
N GLU A 56 -19.18 -27.88 2.06
CA GLU A 56 -20.61 -27.79 2.33
C GLU A 56 -20.91 -27.15 3.70
N SER A 57 -20.00 -27.30 4.66
CA SER A 57 -20.16 -26.74 6.00
C SER A 57 -19.82 -25.25 6.13
N ASP A 58 -19.16 -24.63 5.13
CA ASP A 58 -18.79 -23.21 5.15
C ASP A 58 -19.74 -22.35 4.30
N THR A 59 -20.61 -21.61 4.98
CA THR A 59 -21.57 -20.71 4.32
C THR A 59 -20.99 -19.32 3.99
N THR A 60 -19.69 -19.11 4.20
CA THR A 60 -18.99 -17.84 3.95
C THR A 60 -18.13 -17.86 2.69
N GLN A 61 -18.00 -19.00 2.01
CA GLN A 61 -17.09 -19.18 0.87
C GLN A 61 -17.35 -18.22 -0.29
N LEU A 62 -18.61 -17.88 -0.60
CA LEU A 62 -18.91 -16.89 -1.64
C LEU A 62 -18.38 -15.50 -1.30
N LEU A 63 -18.51 -15.08 -0.03
CA LEU A 63 -17.95 -13.81 0.41
C LEU A 63 -16.42 -13.83 0.36
N GLN A 64 -15.80 -14.94 0.76
CA GLN A 64 -14.35 -15.13 0.65
C GLN A 64 -13.90 -15.09 -0.81
N ALA A 65 -14.63 -15.75 -1.72
CA ALA A 65 -14.30 -15.79 -3.13
C ALA A 65 -14.42 -14.42 -3.80
N ILE A 66 -15.48 -13.65 -3.51
CA ILE A 66 -15.62 -12.27 -4.00
C ILE A 66 -14.45 -11.39 -3.55
N ARG A 67 -14.02 -11.55 -2.29
CA ARG A 67 -12.85 -10.85 -1.73
C ARG A 67 -11.52 -11.31 -2.34
N GLY A 68 -11.45 -12.53 -2.84
CA GLY A 68 -10.26 -13.09 -3.50
C GLY A 68 -10.16 -12.75 -4.99
N VAL A 69 -11.29 -12.70 -5.70
CA VAL A 69 -11.34 -12.51 -7.17
C VAL A 69 -11.36 -11.03 -7.55
N SER A 70 -11.97 -10.17 -6.73
CA SER A 70 -12.03 -8.73 -7.00
C SER A 70 -11.07 -7.97 -6.10
N LEU A 71 -10.47 -6.89 -6.62
CA LEU A 71 -9.75 -5.93 -5.79
C LEU A 71 -10.78 -5.04 -5.09
N PRO A 72 -11.00 -5.17 -3.78
CA PRO A 72 -11.97 -4.34 -3.08
C PRO A 72 -11.47 -2.89 -3.01
N ILE A 73 -12.38 -1.95 -3.33
CA ILE A 73 -12.12 -0.51 -3.33
C ILE A 73 -12.83 0.11 -2.13
N TYR A 74 -12.08 0.88 -1.32
CA TYR A 74 -12.62 1.60 -0.17
C TYR A 74 -12.31 3.10 -0.25
N PRO A 75 -13.17 3.99 0.31
CA PRO A 75 -12.85 5.40 0.45
C PRO A 75 -11.58 5.65 1.25
N SER A 76 -11.35 4.84 2.29
CA SER A 76 -10.17 4.86 3.15
C SER A 76 -9.76 3.45 3.56
N ALA A 77 -8.53 3.30 4.06
CA ALA A 77 -8.01 2.04 4.55
C ALA A 77 -8.90 1.45 5.67
N PRO A 78 -9.45 0.24 5.52
CA PRO A 78 -10.28 -0.39 6.56
C PRO A 78 -9.52 -0.62 7.87
N ALA A 79 -10.22 -0.53 9.00
CA ALA A 79 -9.62 -0.75 10.33
C ALA A 79 -9.44 -2.24 10.69
N MET A 80 -10.13 -3.13 9.98
CA MET A 80 -10.10 -4.57 10.20
C MET A 80 -9.68 -5.31 8.92
N ASN A 81 -9.16 -6.53 9.08
CA ASN A 81 -8.77 -7.36 7.95
C ASN A 81 -10.02 -7.77 7.16
N VAL A 82 -10.09 -7.33 5.90
CA VAL A 82 -11.16 -7.64 4.96
C VAL A 82 -10.65 -8.37 3.71
N GLY A 83 -9.38 -8.76 3.72
CA GLY A 83 -8.68 -9.34 2.58
C GLY A 83 -7.19 -9.04 2.63
N PRO A 84 -6.38 -9.72 1.81
CA PRO A 84 -4.94 -9.50 1.79
C PRO A 84 -4.58 -8.13 1.18
N ILE A 85 -5.37 -7.64 0.21
CA ILE A 85 -5.09 -6.45 -0.59
C ILE A 85 -6.37 -5.62 -0.74
N VAL A 86 -6.24 -4.29 -0.66
CA VAL A 86 -7.33 -3.33 -0.94
C VAL A 86 -6.79 -2.15 -1.75
N TYR A 87 -7.67 -1.47 -2.49
CA TYR A 87 -7.37 -0.14 -3.04
C TYR A 87 -8.06 0.94 -2.20
N ALA A 88 -7.28 1.90 -1.69
CA ALA A 88 -7.80 3.00 -0.88
C ALA A 88 -7.80 4.31 -1.69
N LEU A 89 -8.97 4.94 -1.85
CA LEU A 89 -9.14 6.14 -2.68
C LEU A 89 -8.44 7.37 -2.09
N ASP A 90 -8.51 7.56 -0.78
CA ASP A 90 -7.83 8.64 -0.06
C ASP A 90 -6.30 8.58 -0.17
N ARG A 91 -5.73 7.38 -0.30
CA ARG A 91 -4.28 7.18 -0.50
C ARG A 91 -3.90 7.05 -1.97
N GLN A 92 -4.86 6.80 -2.87
CA GLN A 92 -4.63 6.50 -4.29
C GLN A 92 -3.61 5.38 -4.50
N GLN A 93 -3.65 4.34 -3.66
CA GLN A 93 -2.70 3.24 -3.69
C GLN A 93 -3.35 1.91 -3.31
N ILE A 94 -2.71 0.84 -3.79
CA ILE A 94 -2.93 -0.53 -3.33
C ILE A 94 -2.23 -0.70 -1.98
N LEU A 95 -2.95 -1.25 -1.01
CA LEU A 95 -2.47 -1.50 0.36
C LEU A 95 -2.58 -2.98 0.69
N HIS A 96 -1.62 -3.48 1.46
CA HIS A 96 -1.58 -4.86 1.94
C HIS A 96 -1.91 -4.90 3.42
N TRP A 97 -2.68 -5.90 3.85
CA TRP A 97 -2.81 -6.19 5.27
C TRP A 97 -1.50 -6.76 5.79
N GLN A 98 -0.79 -6.01 6.62
CA GLN A 98 0.55 -6.37 7.06
C GLN A 98 0.85 -5.85 8.47
N THR A 99 1.88 -6.43 9.08
CA THR A 99 2.42 -5.99 10.37
C THR A 99 3.81 -5.39 10.15
N ILE A 100 3.99 -4.14 10.56
CA ILE A 100 5.25 -3.39 10.49
C ILE A 100 5.56 -2.91 11.91
N GLY A 101 6.42 -3.62 12.62
CA GLY A 101 6.72 -3.31 14.02
C GLY A 101 5.46 -3.32 14.90
N SER A 102 5.14 -2.17 15.49
CA SER A 102 3.96 -1.97 16.33
C SER A 102 2.66 -1.76 15.54
N PHE A 103 2.73 -1.52 14.22
CA PHE A 103 1.56 -1.31 13.37
C PHE A 103 1.05 -2.63 12.80
N THR A 104 -0.25 -2.88 12.87
CA THR A 104 -0.94 -3.93 12.11
C THR A 104 -2.15 -3.33 11.41
N GLY A 105 -2.21 -3.48 10.09
CA GLY A 105 -3.30 -2.94 9.27
C GLY A 105 -2.92 -2.79 7.80
N TYR A 106 -3.73 -2.06 7.05
CA TYR A 106 -3.44 -1.79 5.63
C TYR A 106 -2.39 -0.70 5.45
N ALA A 107 -1.23 -1.09 4.91
CA ALA A 107 -0.13 -0.21 4.56
C ALA A 107 0.36 -0.47 3.13
N SER A 108 0.98 0.55 2.53
CA SER A 108 1.63 0.42 1.23
C SER A 108 2.88 -0.48 1.36
N PRO A 109 3.16 -1.39 0.41
CA PRO A 109 4.41 -2.14 0.39
C PRO A 109 5.64 -1.23 0.23
N GLU A 110 5.45 -0.02 -0.31
CA GLU A 110 6.49 0.98 -0.52
C GLU A 110 6.62 1.98 0.65
N VAL A 111 6.02 1.68 1.80
CA VAL A 111 6.11 2.55 2.98
C VAL A 111 7.56 2.84 3.34
N GLY A 112 7.88 4.12 3.54
CA GLY A 112 9.25 4.58 3.84
C GLY A 112 10.17 4.70 2.63
N LYS A 113 9.72 4.33 1.42
CA LYS A 113 10.48 4.56 0.20
C LYS A 113 10.67 6.04 -0.03
N PHE A 114 11.92 6.40 -0.31
CA PHE A 114 12.26 7.74 -0.77
C PHE A 114 11.95 7.87 -2.27
N THR A 115 11.12 8.85 -2.63
CA THR A 115 10.72 9.14 -4.02
C THR A 115 11.17 10.53 -4.45
N TRP A 116 11.46 10.67 -5.74
CA TRP A 116 11.69 11.95 -6.40
C TRP A 116 10.53 12.26 -7.34
N GLY A 117 10.05 13.49 -7.30
CA GLY A 117 8.97 13.95 -8.16
C GLY A 117 9.15 15.40 -8.55
N THR A 118 8.49 15.80 -9.63
CA THR A 118 8.42 17.19 -10.11
C THR A 118 7.11 17.87 -9.73
N SER A 119 6.25 17.18 -8.97
CA SER A 119 4.99 17.72 -8.49
C SER A 119 5.24 18.79 -7.42
N ILE A 120 4.54 19.93 -7.53
CA ILE A 120 4.68 21.05 -6.59
C ILE A 120 4.12 20.69 -5.20
N ALA A 121 3.06 19.89 -5.17
CA ALA A 121 2.46 19.36 -3.95
C ALA A 121 2.69 17.85 -3.85
N ALA A 122 2.84 17.37 -2.61
CA ALA A 122 2.91 15.95 -2.32
C ALA A 122 1.61 15.26 -2.75
N ARG A 123 1.74 14.10 -3.40
CA ARG A 123 0.58 13.26 -3.78
C ARG A 123 -0.02 12.62 -2.53
N PRO A 124 -1.24 12.06 -2.60
CA PRO A 124 -1.89 11.50 -1.40
C PRO A 124 -1.13 10.35 -0.70
N TYR A 125 -0.21 9.69 -1.40
CA TYR A 125 0.65 8.64 -0.87
C TYR A 125 2.09 9.08 -0.55
N GLU A 126 2.41 10.37 -0.73
CA GLU A 126 3.74 10.92 -0.49
C GLU A 126 3.65 12.01 0.56
N GLU A 127 4.77 12.26 1.23
CA GLU A 127 4.91 13.38 2.15
C GLU A 127 6.26 14.05 1.91
N ASN A 128 6.29 15.37 2.03
CA ASN A 128 7.50 16.14 1.78
C ASN A 128 8.57 15.86 2.86
N ALA A 129 9.82 15.64 2.49
CA ALA A 129 10.92 15.52 3.44
C ALA A 129 11.52 16.90 3.78
N ILE A 130 10.74 17.76 4.45
CA ILE A 130 11.11 19.17 4.75
C ILE A 130 11.19 19.47 6.26
N GLY A 131 11.24 18.44 7.10
CA GLY A 131 11.40 18.59 8.55
C GLY A 131 10.15 19.01 9.30
N GLN A 132 8.97 18.89 8.68
CA GLN A 132 7.68 19.18 9.30
C GLN A 132 7.34 18.18 10.41
N THR A 133 6.46 18.59 11.32
CA THR A 133 5.94 17.74 12.38
C THR A 133 4.65 17.08 11.94
N ILE A 134 4.52 15.78 12.23
CA ILE A 134 3.32 14.98 12.04
C ILE A 134 2.83 14.43 13.38
N ASP A 135 1.60 13.91 13.39
CA ASP A 135 1.02 13.18 14.51
C ASP A 135 1.00 11.67 14.21
N ARG A 136 1.67 10.87 15.05
CA ARG A 136 1.77 9.40 14.87
C ARG A 136 0.42 8.68 15.00
N THR A 137 -0.58 9.30 15.62
CA THR A 137 -1.92 8.69 15.80
C THR A 137 -2.77 8.76 14.55
N LEU A 138 -2.43 9.63 13.59
CA LEU A 138 -3.16 9.73 12.34
C LEU A 138 -2.96 8.44 11.51
N PRO A 139 -4.03 7.79 11.03
CA PRO A 139 -3.94 6.51 10.32
C PRO A 139 -3.02 6.52 9.09
N LYS A 140 -2.86 7.67 8.44
CA LYS A 140 -1.96 7.83 7.28
C LYS A 140 -0.47 7.80 7.65
N TYR A 141 -0.13 8.06 8.90
CA TYR A 141 1.26 8.11 9.36
C TYR A 141 1.66 6.94 10.27
N ALA A 142 0.71 6.26 10.89
CA ALA A 142 0.98 5.17 11.83
C ALA A 142 1.94 4.10 11.24
N ALA A 143 1.69 3.66 10.01
CA ALA A 143 2.55 2.69 9.32
C ALA A 143 3.96 3.26 9.02
N LEU A 144 4.06 4.53 8.61
CA LEU A 144 5.34 5.19 8.33
C LEU A 144 6.19 5.35 9.58
N VAL A 145 5.57 5.74 10.71
CA VAL A 145 6.25 5.88 12.00
C VAL A 145 6.76 4.53 12.50
N ALA A 146 5.91 3.50 12.46
CA ALA A 146 6.32 2.16 12.85
C ALA A 146 7.44 1.61 11.93
N TRP A 147 7.36 1.88 10.62
CA TRP A 147 8.44 1.59 9.68
C TRP A 147 9.75 2.30 10.06
N ALA A 148 9.70 3.59 10.40
CA ALA A 148 10.89 4.35 10.77
C ALA A 148 11.51 3.84 12.08
N GLU A 149 10.70 3.42 13.04
CA GLU A 149 11.14 2.81 14.30
C GLU A 149 11.84 1.46 14.06
N VAL A 150 11.25 0.56 13.25
CA VAL A 150 11.83 -0.79 13.05
C VAL A 150 13.10 -0.77 12.20
N ASN A 151 13.24 0.22 11.32
CA ASN A 151 14.42 0.38 10.47
C ASN A 151 15.53 1.24 11.11
N GLY A 152 15.36 1.67 12.37
CA GLY A 152 16.37 2.48 13.07
C GLY A 152 16.52 3.92 12.55
N HIS A 153 15.52 4.41 11.79
CA HIS A 153 15.49 5.80 11.31
C HIS A 153 14.93 6.78 12.35
N MET A 154 14.26 6.28 13.40
CA MET A 154 13.72 7.10 14.49
C MET A 154 14.81 7.46 15.50
N GLN A 155 14.97 8.76 15.77
CA GLN A 155 15.90 9.32 16.74
C GLN A 155 15.19 10.11 17.84
N THR A 156 15.94 10.51 18.86
CA THR A 156 15.46 11.50 19.84
C THR A 156 15.51 12.90 19.23
N SER A 157 14.65 13.80 19.69
CA SER A 157 14.61 15.20 19.23
C SER A 157 15.98 15.88 19.20
N GLY A 158 16.81 15.67 20.23
CA GLY A 158 18.15 16.28 20.33
C GLY A 158 19.20 15.71 19.36
N ALA A 159 18.98 14.51 18.81
CA ALA A 159 19.89 13.90 17.84
C ALA A 159 19.53 14.24 16.38
N TRP A 160 18.35 14.79 16.15
CA TRP A 160 17.87 15.12 14.81
C TRP A 160 18.68 16.25 14.17
N VAL A 161 19.10 16.04 12.93
CA VAL A 161 19.83 17.04 12.14
C VAL A 161 19.24 17.17 10.74
N LYS A 162 19.19 18.41 10.23
CA LYS A 162 18.84 18.66 8.83
C LYS A 162 19.88 18.01 7.91
N GLY A 163 19.42 17.48 6.79
CA GLY A 163 20.21 16.86 5.74
C GLY A 163 20.39 15.36 5.90
N ALA A 164 19.99 14.79 7.04
CA ALA A 164 19.99 13.35 7.29
C ALA A 164 18.59 12.76 7.13
N PHE A 165 18.50 11.51 6.68
CA PHE A 165 17.22 10.79 6.56
C PHE A 165 16.84 10.14 7.90
N HIS A 166 16.51 10.99 8.87
CA HIS A 166 16.07 10.56 10.20
C HIS A 166 14.79 11.25 10.63
N PHE A 167 13.93 10.47 11.27
CA PHE A 167 12.75 10.93 11.97
C PHE A 167 13.13 11.25 13.40
N ALA A 168 12.36 12.08 14.10
CA ALA A 168 12.58 12.29 15.52
C ALA A 168 11.31 12.33 16.33
N SER A 169 11.31 11.60 17.46
CA SER A 169 10.26 11.72 18.45
C SER A 169 10.42 13.03 19.22
N LEU A 170 9.41 13.90 19.18
CA LEU A 170 9.39 15.18 19.87
C LEU A 170 8.74 15.09 21.27
N GLY A 171 8.33 13.89 21.69
CA GLY A 171 7.50 13.66 22.87
C GLY A 171 6.01 13.58 22.53
N GLY A 172 5.25 12.85 23.34
CA GLY A 172 3.84 12.58 23.08
C GLY A 172 3.62 11.91 21.72
N ASN A 173 2.68 12.45 20.94
CA ASN A 173 2.33 11.91 19.62
C ASN A 173 3.08 12.56 18.46
N SER A 174 3.89 13.59 18.72
CA SER A 174 4.52 14.37 17.66
C SER A 174 5.82 13.73 17.18
N VAL A 175 5.92 13.57 15.86
CA VAL A 175 7.13 13.06 15.18
C VAL A 175 7.58 14.08 14.15
N ARG A 176 8.87 14.40 14.13
CA ARG A 176 9.49 15.22 13.09
C ARG A 176 9.92 14.37 11.92
N MET A 177 9.57 14.78 10.71
CA MET A 177 10.04 14.17 9.45
C MET A 177 11.53 14.46 9.20
N PRO A 178 12.18 13.66 8.33
CA PRO A 178 13.44 14.05 7.72
C PRO A 178 13.35 15.41 6.99
N ASP A 179 14.47 16.12 6.93
CA ASP A 179 14.63 17.33 6.10
C ASP A 179 15.81 17.12 5.15
N LEU A 180 15.52 16.86 3.87
CA LEU A 180 16.52 16.57 2.85
C LEU A 180 16.75 17.73 1.88
N ARG A 181 16.24 18.92 2.19
CA ARG A 181 16.50 20.10 1.36
C ARG A 181 17.99 20.41 1.32
N ASP A 182 18.45 20.86 0.17
CA ASP A 182 19.84 21.24 -0.10
C ASP A 182 20.84 20.07 -0.05
N GLN A 183 20.37 18.82 -0.17
CA GLN A 183 21.22 17.62 -0.14
C GLN A 183 21.32 16.93 -1.50
N PHE A 184 22.51 16.42 -1.81
CA PHE A 184 22.69 15.41 -2.85
C PHE A 184 22.60 14.00 -2.24
N ILE A 185 21.89 13.11 -2.93
CA ILE A 185 21.74 11.72 -2.49
C ILE A 185 22.92 10.89 -2.98
N ARG A 186 23.40 10.01 -2.11
CA ARG A 186 24.46 9.06 -2.39
C ARG A 186 24.14 7.69 -1.82
N ALA A 187 24.66 6.65 -2.48
CA ALA A 187 24.61 5.30 -1.94
C ALA A 187 25.45 5.20 -0.66
N THR A 188 25.06 4.27 0.20
CA THR A 188 25.87 3.86 1.35
C THR A 188 27.08 3.06 0.88
N GLY A 189 28.10 2.93 1.72
CA GLY A 189 29.29 2.14 1.39
C GLY A 189 30.55 2.63 2.07
N THR A 190 31.57 1.79 2.01
CA THR A 190 32.94 2.15 2.40
C THR A 190 33.63 2.69 1.18
N ASP A 191 34.18 3.90 1.30
CA ASP A 191 35.08 4.41 0.28
C ASP A 191 36.31 3.49 0.22
N VAL A 192 36.56 2.89 -0.94
CA VAL A 192 37.66 1.92 -1.14
C VAL A 192 39.01 2.58 -0.87
N ASP A 193 39.13 3.88 -1.13
CA ASP A 193 40.40 4.61 -1.04
C ASP A 193 40.67 5.18 0.36
N THR A 194 39.64 5.35 1.21
CA THR A 194 39.80 5.92 2.56
C THR A 194 39.32 5.01 3.71
N ALA A 195 38.82 3.81 3.41
CA ALA A 195 38.34 2.81 4.38
C ALA A 195 37.26 3.31 5.38
N ASN A 196 36.69 4.50 5.15
CA ASN A 196 35.66 5.06 6.03
C ASN A 196 34.28 4.56 5.61
N ALA A 197 33.68 3.68 6.40
CA ALA A 197 32.31 3.21 6.19
C ALA A 197 31.29 4.34 6.44
N ARG A 198 30.29 4.47 5.57
CA ARG A 198 29.17 5.42 5.73
C ARG A 198 27.89 4.70 6.11
N GLN A 199 27.20 5.20 7.14
CA GLN A 199 25.92 4.68 7.60
C GLN A 199 24.77 5.17 6.69
N LEU A 200 23.75 4.32 6.50
CA LEU A 200 22.52 4.67 5.78
C LEU A 200 21.82 5.85 6.47
N GLY A 201 21.38 6.83 5.70
CA GLY A 201 20.68 8.01 6.22
C GLY A 201 21.56 9.14 6.75
N SER A 202 22.90 9.00 6.73
CA SER A 202 23.84 10.05 7.16
C SER A 202 24.07 11.15 6.11
N ALA A 203 24.37 12.36 6.56
CA ALA A 203 24.71 13.51 5.71
C ALA A 203 26.24 13.72 5.62
N GLN A 204 26.72 14.28 4.49
CA GLN A 204 28.12 14.68 4.34
C GLN A 204 28.20 16.16 3.94
N LYS A 205 29.20 16.86 4.49
CA LYS A 205 29.59 18.19 3.99
C LYS A 205 30.36 18.06 2.68
N ASP A 206 30.42 19.16 1.93
CA ASP A 206 31.26 19.27 0.74
C ASP A 206 32.70 18.86 1.07
N ALA A 207 33.23 17.92 0.29
CA ALA A 207 34.62 17.51 0.37
C ALA A 207 35.26 17.83 -0.98
N MET A 208 36.09 18.88 -1.01
CA MET A 208 36.94 19.16 -2.17
C MET A 208 38.21 18.32 -2.04
N GLU A 209 38.46 17.46 -3.01
CA GLU A 209 39.77 16.81 -3.12
C GLU A 209 40.84 17.85 -3.48
N ARG A 210 42.08 17.65 -3.03
CA ARG A 210 43.18 18.62 -3.21
C ARG A 210 43.35 18.96 -4.69
N ILE A 211 42.93 20.17 -5.08
CA ILE A 211 43.14 20.68 -6.45
C ILE A 211 44.59 21.17 -6.54
N TYR A 212 45.45 20.40 -7.19
CA TYR A 212 46.79 20.84 -7.55
C TYR A 212 46.74 21.51 -8.92
N GLY A 213 47.12 22.80 -8.99
CA GLY A 213 47.27 23.54 -10.23
C GLY A 213 48.49 24.45 -10.16
N GLN A 214 49.30 24.47 -11.22
CA GLN A 214 50.39 25.43 -11.38
C GLN A 214 49.93 26.54 -12.32
N VAL A 215 50.08 27.80 -11.92
CA VAL A 215 49.87 28.94 -12.82
C VAL A 215 51.06 29.00 -13.77
N GLY A 216 50.83 28.70 -15.05
CA GLY A 216 51.85 28.79 -16.09
C GLY A 216 52.21 30.24 -16.39
N GLY A 217 53.44 30.64 -16.03
CA GLY A 217 54.14 31.82 -16.53
C GLY A 217 53.45 33.18 -16.30
N VAL A 218 53.82 33.88 -15.23
CA VAL A 218 53.63 35.34 -15.18
C VAL A 218 54.70 35.98 -16.08
N LEU A 219 54.38 36.18 -17.35
CA LEU A 219 55.21 37.00 -18.23
C LEU A 219 55.01 38.47 -17.87
N ARG A 220 55.99 39.08 -17.20
CA ARG A 220 56.08 40.55 -17.16
C ARG A 220 56.61 40.99 -18.52
N SER A 221 55.76 41.58 -19.37
CA SER A 221 56.25 42.36 -20.49
C SER A 221 56.85 43.65 -19.93
N ASN A 222 58.15 43.65 -19.66
CA ASN A 222 58.88 44.90 -19.49
C ASN A 222 58.93 45.57 -20.87
N ALA A 223 57.97 46.46 -21.13
CA ALA A 223 58.12 47.43 -22.21
C ALA A 223 59.23 48.40 -21.79
N ALA A 224 60.28 48.44 -22.61
CA ALA A 224 61.36 49.43 -22.53
C ALA A 224 60.84 50.84 -22.83
#